data_AF-A0A8B6H2E2-F1
#
_entry.id   AF-A0A8B6H2E2-F1
#
_cell.length_a   1.000
_cell.length_b   1.000
_cell.length_c   1.000
_cell.angle_alpha   90.00
_cell.angle_beta   90.00
_cell.angle_gamma   90.00
#
_symmetry.space_group_name_H-M   'P 1'
#
loop_
_entity.id
_entity.type
_entity.pdbx_description
1 polymer ?
#
loop_
_entity_poly.entity_id
_entity_poly.type
_entity_poly.pdbx_seq_one_letter_code
_entity_poly.pdbx_strand_id
1 'polypeptide(L)'
;MQSFLRGRPAVFKSLEHAIEWSVRAGQIRNVESAKVSMVGQLKRLDTAETATSQLDHEHEMEVVTSTSDTIAEEDEEEENGESETSKNSTDRLQSTDKLTSDTPESSTKPQQHTESLKKPESSTKYTWRIDLGKTEPFWKGWFQGLSEKFLSCDCPKMLLLAGVDRLDKELTIGQMQGKFQMQVLPQCGHAVHEDSPDKVADVLATFMVRYKVAEATHNFERAFPGC
;
A
#
# COMPACT_ATOMS: atom_id res chain seq x y z
N MET A 1 5.34 6.16 -25.77
CA MET A 1 5.83 6.42 -24.40
C MET A 1 5.76 7.90 -24.02
N GLN A 2 6.20 8.84 -24.88
CA GLN A 2 6.06 10.29 -24.62
C GLN A 2 4.65 10.76 -24.21
N SER A 3 3.60 10.33 -24.91
CA SER A 3 2.21 10.65 -24.57
C SER A 3 1.82 10.26 -23.14
N PHE A 4 2.32 9.13 -22.65
CA PHE A 4 2.09 8.64 -21.29
C PHE A 4 2.83 9.48 -20.24
N LEU A 5 4.08 9.88 -20.50
CA LEU A 5 4.82 10.74 -19.56
C LEU A 5 4.20 12.13 -19.40
N ARG A 6 3.67 12.72 -20.49
CA ARG A 6 2.97 14.02 -20.42
C ARG A 6 1.69 13.99 -19.58
N GLY A 7 1.09 12.81 -19.38
CA GLY A 7 -0.07 12.63 -18.50
C GLY A 7 0.26 12.54 -17.01
N ARG A 8 1.55 12.52 -16.64
CA ARG A 8 1.99 12.43 -15.24
C ARG A 8 2.01 13.81 -14.57
N PRO A 9 1.42 13.97 -13.37
CA PRO A 9 1.65 15.15 -12.53
C PRO A 9 3.14 15.29 -12.22
N ALA A 10 3.66 16.52 -12.27
CA ALA A 10 5.05 16.79 -11.89
C ALA A 10 5.27 16.72 -10.36
N VAL A 11 4.22 17.04 -9.59
CA VAL A 11 4.22 17.11 -8.12
C VAL A 11 2.89 16.56 -7.58
N PHE A 12 2.95 15.84 -6.47
CA PHE A 12 1.81 15.36 -5.69
C PHE A 12 1.75 16.08 -4.33
N LYS A 13 0.55 16.32 -3.83
CA LYS A 13 0.30 17.04 -2.56
C LYS A 13 0.53 16.17 -1.31
N SER A 14 0.42 14.86 -1.47
CA SER A 14 0.61 13.82 -0.45
C SER A 14 0.83 12.47 -1.15
N LEU A 15 1.07 11.39 -0.39
CA LEU A 15 1.20 10.03 -0.93
C LEU A 15 -0.16 9.49 -1.41
N GLU A 16 -1.24 9.75 -0.67
CA GLU A 16 -2.60 9.31 -0.98
C GLU A 16 -3.05 9.87 -2.33
N HIS A 17 -2.76 11.15 -2.61
CA HIS A 17 -3.04 11.78 -3.90
C HIS A 17 -2.26 11.12 -5.06
N ALA A 18 -1.08 10.57 -4.81
CA ALA A 18 -0.32 9.83 -5.82
C ALA A 18 -0.87 8.41 -6.03
N ILE A 19 -1.28 7.74 -4.95
CA ILE A 19 -1.95 6.43 -4.98
C ILE A 19 -3.28 6.54 -5.74
N GLU A 20 -4.13 7.50 -5.40
CA GLU A 20 -5.39 7.82 -6.11
C GLU A 20 -5.14 8.07 -7.60
N TRP A 21 -4.11 8.87 -7.93
CA TRP A 21 -3.74 9.13 -9.32
C TRP A 21 -3.35 7.84 -10.06
N SER A 22 -2.57 6.95 -9.45
CA SER A 22 -2.09 5.72 -10.11
C SER A 22 -3.22 4.75 -10.46
N VAL A 23 -4.21 4.65 -9.55
CA VAL A 23 -5.44 3.86 -9.74
C VAL A 23 -6.32 4.49 -10.81
N ARG A 24 -6.59 5.79 -10.73
CA ARG A 24 -7.40 6.52 -11.72
C ARG A 24 -6.77 6.53 -13.12
N ALA A 25 -5.44 6.57 -13.21
CA ALA A 25 -4.70 6.50 -14.47
C ALA A 25 -4.61 5.07 -15.04
N GLY A 26 -5.05 4.04 -14.30
CA GLY A 26 -4.98 2.64 -14.72
C GLY A 26 -3.56 2.10 -14.86
N GLN A 27 -2.59 2.65 -14.11
CA GLN A 27 -1.24 2.08 -14.06
C GLN A 27 -1.26 0.76 -13.27
N ILE A 28 -1.88 0.81 -12.09
CA ILE A 28 -2.16 -0.27 -11.15
C ILE A 28 -3.64 -0.12 -10.82
N ARG A 29 -4.43 -1.19 -10.86
CA ARG A 29 -5.87 -1.19 -10.55
C ARG A 29 -6.18 -1.69 -9.14
N ASN A 30 -5.31 -2.51 -8.56
CA ASN A 30 -5.41 -2.96 -7.17
C ASN A 30 -4.96 -1.83 -6.23
N VAL A 31 -5.86 -1.38 -5.35
CA VAL A 31 -5.62 -0.26 -4.44
C VAL A 31 -4.56 -0.60 -3.39
N GLU A 32 -4.56 -1.82 -2.86
CA GLU A 32 -3.57 -2.25 -1.86
C GLU A 32 -2.17 -2.33 -2.47
N SER A 33 -2.05 -2.90 -3.67
CA SER A 33 -0.79 -2.90 -4.41
C SER A 33 -0.33 -1.49 -4.78
N ALA A 34 -1.26 -0.59 -5.15
CA ALA A 34 -0.93 0.80 -5.45
C ALA A 34 -0.35 1.55 -4.22
N LYS A 35 -0.81 1.25 -2.99
CA LYS A 35 -0.22 1.80 -1.75
C LYS A 35 1.24 1.39 -1.62
N VAL A 36 1.58 0.12 -1.85
CA VAL A 36 2.96 -0.38 -1.76
C VAL A 36 3.84 0.20 -2.88
N SER A 37 3.40 0.07 -4.13
CA SER A 37 4.22 0.36 -5.31
C SER A 37 4.42 1.85 -5.59
N MET A 38 3.49 2.72 -5.20
CA MET A 38 3.64 4.16 -5.43
C MET A 38 4.68 4.81 -4.52
N VAL A 39 4.83 4.33 -3.27
CA VAL A 39 5.86 4.82 -2.34
C VAL A 39 7.26 4.58 -2.93
N GLY A 40 7.51 3.40 -3.52
CA GLY A 40 8.74 3.10 -4.24
C GLY A 40 9.04 4.07 -5.39
N GLN A 41 8.03 4.64 -6.04
CA GLN A 41 8.18 5.51 -7.21
C GLN A 41 8.39 6.99 -6.88
N LEU A 42 8.30 7.38 -5.60
CA LEU A 42 8.27 8.78 -5.17
C LEU A 42 9.47 9.16 -4.28
N LYS A 43 9.73 10.46 -4.24
CA LYS A 43 10.63 11.12 -3.29
C LYS A 43 10.04 12.46 -2.87
N ARG A 44 10.45 12.92 -1.69
CA ARG A 44 10.12 14.25 -1.16
C ARG A 44 10.73 15.34 -2.03
N LEU A 45 10.03 16.46 -2.16
CA LEU A 45 10.46 17.61 -2.97
C LEU A 45 11.46 18.50 -2.22
N ASP A 46 11.40 18.52 -0.88
CA ASP A 46 12.20 19.35 0.01
C ASP A 46 13.52 18.67 0.43
N THR A 47 13.47 17.43 0.89
CA THR A 47 14.67 16.68 1.34
C THR A 47 15.33 15.85 0.23
N ALA A 48 14.67 15.69 -0.93
CA ALA A 48 15.00 14.72 -1.98
C ALA A 48 15.03 13.23 -1.53
N GLU A 49 14.70 12.98 -0.27
CA GLU A 49 14.62 11.67 0.38
C GLU A 49 13.54 10.81 -0.24
N THR A 50 13.76 9.50 -0.27
CA THR A 50 12.83 8.57 -0.90
C THR A 50 11.64 8.29 0.01
N ALA A 51 10.43 8.19 -0.54
CA ALA A 51 9.23 8.01 0.29
C ALA A 51 9.23 6.66 1.04
N THR A 52 10.01 5.67 0.58
CA THR A 52 10.27 4.43 1.32
C THR A 52 11.03 4.69 2.61
N SER A 53 12.15 5.43 2.54
CA SER A 53 12.99 5.75 3.71
C SER A 53 12.24 6.50 4.80
N GLN A 54 11.32 7.39 4.39
CA GLN A 54 10.45 8.09 5.34
C GLN A 54 9.56 7.11 6.13
N LEU A 55 8.91 6.16 5.46
CA LEU A 55 8.06 5.17 6.15
C LEU A 55 8.88 4.22 7.03
N ASP A 56 10.10 3.87 6.61
CA ASP A 56 11.02 3.08 7.41
C ASP A 56 11.35 3.81 8.74
N HIS A 57 11.66 5.11 8.67
CA HIS A 57 11.92 5.94 9.86
C HIS A 57 10.68 6.22 10.72
N GLU A 58 9.50 6.42 10.10
CA GLU A 58 8.23 6.54 10.84
C GLU A 58 7.91 5.24 11.60
N HIS A 59 8.13 4.08 10.97
CA HIS A 59 7.96 2.77 11.62
C HIS A 59 8.99 2.51 12.73
N GLU A 60 10.27 2.84 12.52
CA GLU A 60 11.31 2.77 13.55
C GLU A 60 10.94 3.62 14.78
N MET A 61 10.43 4.85 14.56
CA MET A 61 9.97 5.72 15.64
C MET A 61 8.74 5.15 16.37
N GLU A 62 7.73 4.64 15.65
CA GLU A 62 6.56 4.01 16.27
C GLU A 62 6.95 2.79 17.11
N VAL A 63 7.80 1.90 16.57
CA VAL A 63 8.31 0.73 17.30
C VAL A 63 9.03 1.14 18.57
N VAL A 64 9.96 2.11 18.51
CA VAL A 64 10.68 2.62 19.69
C VAL A 64 9.69 3.16 20.74
N THR A 65 8.69 3.95 20.34
CA THR A 65 7.67 4.44 21.29
C THR A 65 6.85 3.30 21.92
N SER A 66 6.52 2.25 21.16
CA SER A 66 5.75 1.10 21.68
C SER A 66 6.56 0.20 22.63
N THR A 67 7.88 0.11 22.45
CA THR A 67 8.75 -0.72 23.32
C THR A 67 9.07 -0.07 24.66
N SER A 68 8.84 1.24 24.80
CA SER A 68 9.23 2.02 25.98
C SER A 68 8.27 1.91 27.18
N ASP A 69 7.14 1.19 27.03
CA ASP A 69 6.12 0.98 28.08
C ASP A 69 6.37 -0.29 28.94
N THR A 70 7.58 -0.88 28.86
CA THR A 70 7.88 -2.15 29.56
C THR A 70 8.72 -1.94 30.83
N ILE A 71 8.03 -1.83 31.97
CA ILE A 71 8.51 -2.01 33.36
C ILE A 71 9.63 -1.04 33.82
N ALA A 72 9.23 -0.03 34.58
CA ALA A 72 10.07 0.46 35.67
C ALA A 72 9.82 -0.46 36.89
N GLU A 73 10.89 -0.99 37.49
CA GLU A 73 10.78 -1.70 38.77
C GLU A 73 10.66 -0.65 39.89
N GLU A 74 9.62 -0.76 40.71
CA GLU A 74 9.43 0.06 41.90
C GLU A 74 10.17 -0.61 43.06
N ASP A 75 11.26 0.01 43.53
CA ASP A 75 12.00 -0.47 44.71
C ASP A 75 11.14 -0.39 45.97
N GLU A 76 11.08 -1.48 46.74
CA GLU A 76 10.38 -1.55 48.03
C GLU A 76 11.18 -0.86 49.15
N GLU A 77 10.55 0.04 49.91
CA GLU A 77 11.01 0.45 51.25
C GLU A 77 9.93 0.13 52.31
N GLU A 78 10.30 -0.63 53.35
CA GLU A 78 9.44 -1.03 54.48
C GLU A 78 9.50 -0.05 55.67
N GLU A 79 8.61 -0.29 56.66
CA GLU A 79 8.50 0.26 58.04
C GLU A 79 7.66 1.54 58.28
N ASN A 80 6.87 1.69 59.36
CA ASN A 80 6.20 0.75 60.30
C ASN A 80 5.22 1.55 61.23
N GLY A 81 4.25 0.89 61.89
CA GLY A 81 3.45 1.42 63.03
C GLY A 81 2.06 2.00 62.69
N GLU A 82 0.94 1.28 62.88
CA GLU A 82 0.11 1.16 64.13
C GLU A 82 -0.57 2.47 64.58
N SER A 83 -1.86 2.59 64.96
CA SER A 83 -3.08 1.74 65.06
C SER A 83 -4.32 2.69 65.14
N GLU A 84 -5.61 2.36 65.34
CA GLU A 84 -6.30 1.17 65.89
C GLU A 84 -7.74 0.99 65.27
N THR A 85 -8.83 0.86 66.06
CA THR A 85 -10.13 0.24 65.69
C THR A 85 -11.40 1.10 65.95
N SER A 86 -12.49 0.85 65.20
CA SER A 86 -13.87 0.51 65.71
C SER A 86 -15.12 1.23 65.12
N LYS A 87 -16.01 0.40 64.53
CA LYS A 87 -17.48 0.28 64.73
C LYS A 87 -18.47 1.28 64.08
N ASN A 88 -19.46 0.67 63.39
CA ASN A 88 -20.93 0.91 63.32
C ASN A 88 -21.48 2.37 63.52
N SER A 89 -22.54 2.83 62.84
CA SER A 89 -23.84 2.16 62.66
C SER A 89 -24.79 2.91 61.69
N THR A 90 -25.63 2.16 60.96
CA THR A 90 -27.09 2.34 60.66
C THR A 90 -27.79 3.71 60.42
N ASP A 91 -28.92 3.59 59.69
CA ASP A 91 -30.12 4.44 59.65
C ASP A 91 -30.10 5.76 58.82
N ARG A 92 -31.18 6.20 58.15
CA ARG A 92 -32.47 5.58 57.68
C ARG A 92 -33.19 6.60 56.76
N LEU A 93 -34.32 6.22 56.14
CA LEU A 93 -35.38 7.10 55.56
C LEU A 93 -34.98 7.79 54.22
N GLN A 94 -35.60 7.61 53.03
CA GLN A 94 -37.02 7.47 52.64
C GLN A 94 -37.91 8.57 53.27
N SER A 95 -38.63 9.44 52.55
CA SER A 95 -39.29 9.31 51.23
C SER A 95 -39.81 10.67 50.74
N THR A 96 -40.28 10.77 49.48
CA THR A 96 -41.42 11.63 48.99
C THR A 96 -41.34 13.17 49.14
N ASP A 97 -41.97 14.03 48.32
CA ASP A 97 -42.70 13.86 47.05
C ASP A 97 -42.75 15.20 46.26
N LYS A 98 -42.91 15.07 44.94
CA LYS A 98 -43.66 15.91 43.97
C LYS A 98 -43.85 17.46 44.04
N LEU A 99 -43.68 18.02 42.83
CA LEU A 99 -44.41 19.13 42.16
C LEU A 99 -44.24 20.58 42.68
N THR A 100 -43.69 21.47 41.82
CA THR A 100 -44.45 22.44 40.99
C THR A 100 -43.54 23.20 40.03
N SER A 101 -44.16 23.74 38.99
CA SER A 101 -43.68 24.51 37.85
C SER A 101 -43.06 25.88 38.19
N ASP A 102 -42.15 26.37 37.33
CA ASP A 102 -42.43 27.48 36.40
C ASP A 102 -41.19 27.86 35.56
N THR A 103 -41.44 28.39 34.37
CA THR A 103 -40.45 29.06 33.48
C THR A 103 -40.92 30.51 33.32
N PRO A 104 -40.03 31.52 33.18
CA PRO A 104 -39.44 31.76 31.86
C PRO A 104 -38.02 32.37 31.82
N GLU A 105 -37.46 32.34 30.60
CA GLU A 105 -36.56 33.33 29.97
C GLU A 105 -35.06 33.48 30.32
N SER A 106 -34.28 33.28 29.24
CA SER A 106 -33.15 34.11 28.77
C SER A 106 -31.70 33.73 29.13
N SER A 107 -30.81 34.09 28.19
CA SER A 107 -29.34 34.17 28.28
C SER A 107 -28.48 32.93 27.93
N THR A 108 -28.02 32.92 26.67
CA THR A 108 -26.60 32.74 26.28
C THR A 108 -25.86 31.43 26.60
N LYS A 109 -25.60 30.61 25.58
CA LYS A 109 -24.59 29.52 25.63
C LYS A 109 -23.16 30.07 25.49
N PRO A 110 -22.20 29.70 26.36
CA PRO A 110 -20.78 29.82 26.07
C PRO A 110 -20.31 28.67 25.17
N GLN A 111 -19.52 28.97 24.14
CA GLN A 111 -18.84 27.97 23.32
C GLN A 111 -17.59 27.48 24.07
N GLN A 112 -17.41 26.16 24.19
CA GLN A 112 -16.15 25.58 24.67
C GLN A 112 -15.16 25.53 23.49
N HIS A 113 -14.11 26.34 23.58
CA HIS A 113 -13.02 26.40 22.61
C HIS A 113 -12.01 25.28 22.93
N THR A 114 -12.16 24.11 22.32
CA THR A 114 -11.14 23.06 22.37
C THR A 114 -10.08 23.34 21.31
N GLU A 115 -9.01 24.03 21.73
CA GLU A 115 -7.84 24.29 20.90
C GLU A 115 -7.12 22.99 20.57
N SER A 116 -7.47 22.42 19.42
CA SER A 116 -6.68 21.38 18.79
C SER A 116 -5.38 22.01 18.27
N LEU A 117 -4.27 21.63 18.90
CA LEU A 117 -2.91 22.02 18.52
C LEU A 117 -2.64 21.65 17.05
N LYS A 118 -2.82 22.61 16.15
CA LYS A 118 -2.46 22.46 14.74
C LYS A 118 -0.94 22.34 14.62
N LYS A 119 -0.47 21.10 14.43
CA LYS A 119 0.87 20.81 13.90
C LYS A 119 1.08 21.66 12.64
N PRO A 120 2.21 22.37 12.46
CA PRO A 120 2.37 23.29 11.35
C PRO A 120 2.27 22.54 10.01
N GLU A 121 1.34 22.93 9.14
CA GLU A 121 1.15 22.31 7.82
C GLU A 121 2.28 22.72 6.85
N SER A 122 3.48 22.20 7.07
CA SER A 122 4.40 21.94 5.98
C SER A 122 3.81 20.81 5.13
N SER A 123 2.99 21.16 4.14
CA SER A 123 2.47 20.20 3.15
C SER A 123 3.65 19.55 2.42
N THR A 124 4.04 18.35 2.88
CA THR A 124 5.10 17.54 2.29
C THR A 124 4.69 17.15 0.88
N LYS A 125 5.38 17.73 -0.10
CA LYS A 125 5.13 17.49 -1.53
C LYS A 125 6.05 16.40 -2.04
N TYR A 126 5.53 15.57 -2.92
CA TYR A 126 6.26 14.47 -3.52
C TYR A 126 6.45 14.69 -5.02
N THR A 127 7.53 14.18 -5.57
CA THR A 127 7.80 14.10 -7.01
C THR A 127 8.30 12.72 -7.37
N TRP A 128 8.37 12.41 -8.66
CA TRP A 128 8.89 11.14 -9.15
C TRP A 128 10.35 10.95 -8.72
N ARG A 129 10.69 9.75 -8.23
CA ARG A 129 12.06 9.38 -7.83
C ARG A 129 13.05 9.64 -8.98
N ILE A 130 12.65 9.23 -10.19
CA ILE A 130 13.38 9.35 -11.44
C ILE A 130 12.58 10.13 -12.50
N ASP A 131 13.26 11.01 -13.23
CA ASP A 131 12.76 11.58 -14.48
C ASP A 131 12.99 10.56 -15.61
N LEU A 132 11.95 9.78 -15.90
CA LEU A 132 12.01 8.76 -16.94
C LEU A 132 12.18 9.36 -18.34
N GLY A 133 11.81 10.62 -18.56
CA GLY A 133 11.98 11.31 -19.85
C GLY A 133 13.44 11.39 -20.29
N LYS A 134 14.37 11.55 -19.34
CA LYS A 134 15.82 11.53 -19.62
C LYS A 134 16.33 10.21 -20.20
N THR A 135 15.56 9.13 -20.08
CA THR A 135 15.92 7.82 -20.65
C THR A 135 15.43 7.61 -22.09
N GLU A 136 14.69 8.57 -22.67
CA GLU A 136 14.16 8.49 -24.04
C GLU A 136 15.18 8.09 -25.12
N PRO A 137 16.42 8.60 -25.13
CA PRO A 137 17.42 8.21 -26.13
C PRO A 137 17.69 6.70 -26.20
N PHE A 138 17.45 5.97 -25.10
CA PHE A 138 17.69 4.54 -25.00
C PHE A 138 16.47 3.68 -25.37
N TRP A 139 15.25 4.23 -25.31
CA TRP A 139 14.00 3.45 -25.51
C TRP A 139 13.96 2.72 -26.85
N LYS A 140 14.44 3.36 -27.93
CA LYS A 140 14.51 2.71 -29.24
C LYS A 140 15.38 1.45 -29.19
N GLY A 141 16.51 1.50 -28.49
CA GLY A 141 17.40 0.34 -28.32
C GLY A 141 16.82 -0.77 -27.44
N TRP A 142 15.93 -0.43 -26.49
CA TRP A 142 15.26 -1.42 -25.64
C TRP A 142 14.21 -2.25 -26.39
N PHE A 143 13.44 -1.61 -27.28
CA PHE A 143 12.29 -2.24 -27.94
C PHE A 143 12.53 -2.68 -29.40
N GLN A 144 13.49 -2.09 -30.11
CA GLN A 144 13.74 -2.44 -31.52
C GLN A 144 14.26 -3.88 -31.64
N GLY A 145 13.51 -4.72 -32.35
CA GLY A 145 13.82 -6.15 -32.53
C GLY A 145 13.60 -7.00 -31.27
N LEU A 146 12.91 -6.50 -30.24
CA LEU A 146 12.70 -7.23 -28.99
C LEU A 146 11.92 -8.54 -29.21
N SER A 147 10.88 -8.51 -30.04
CA SER A 147 10.03 -9.67 -30.38
C SER A 147 10.81 -10.76 -31.11
N GLU A 148 11.63 -10.40 -32.09
CA GLU A 148 12.51 -11.33 -32.80
C GLU A 148 13.54 -11.95 -31.84
N LYS A 149 14.21 -11.12 -31.02
CA LYS A 149 15.17 -11.58 -30.01
C LYS A 149 14.52 -12.56 -29.02
N PHE A 150 13.35 -12.22 -28.48
CA PHE A 150 12.59 -13.11 -27.60
C PHE A 150 12.26 -14.44 -28.28
N LEU A 151 11.78 -14.43 -29.53
CA LEU A 151 11.48 -15.65 -30.27
C LEU A 151 12.73 -16.48 -30.61
N SER A 152 13.89 -15.85 -30.77
CA SER A 152 15.17 -16.50 -31.06
C SER A 152 15.84 -17.20 -29.87
N CYS A 153 15.38 -16.98 -28.64
CA CYS A 153 15.95 -17.64 -27.47
C CYS A 153 15.57 -19.13 -27.42
N ASP A 154 16.55 -20.04 -27.46
CA ASP A 154 16.36 -21.50 -27.42
C ASP A 154 16.07 -22.04 -26.00
N CYS A 155 14.98 -21.55 -25.41
CA CYS A 155 14.47 -21.98 -24.11
C CYS A 155 12.93 -22.02 -24.09
N PRO A 156 12.33 -22.71 -23.10
CA PRO A 156 10.92 -22.52 -22.76
C PRO A 156 10.67 -21.05 -22.43
N LYS A 157 9.65 -20.45 -23.06
CA LYS A 157 9.31 -19.03 -22.93
C LYS A 157 7.87 -18.84 -22.47
N MET A 158 7.63 -17.79 -21.70
CA MET A 158 6.30 -17.37 -21.29
C MET A 158 6.11 -15.87 -21.49
N LEU A 159 4.90 -15.45 -21.89
CA LEU A 159 4.49 -14.06 -22.01
C LEU A 159 3.18 -13.84 -21.23
N LEU A 160 3.20 -12.92 -20.26
CA LEU A 160 2.02 -12.51 -19.49
C LEU A 160 1.49 -11.18 -20.03
N LEU A 161 0.19 -11.10 -20.30
CA LEU A 161 -0.45 -9.92 -20.90
C LEU A 161 -1.66 -9.48 -20.07
N ALA A 162 -1.82 -8.17 -19.87
CA ALA A 162 -3.06 -7.59 -19.30
C ALA A 162 -4.26 -7.65 -20.28
N GLY A 163 -4.00 -7.84 -21.57
CA GLY A 163 -4.98 -7.91 -22.65
C GLY A 163 -4.29 -8.26 -23.98
N VAL A 164 -5.05 -8.83 -24.92
CA VAL A 164 -4.53 -9.37 -26.19
C VAL A 164 -4.11 -8.30 -27.21
N ASP A 165 -4.59 -7.06 -27.05
CA ASP A 165 -4.43 -5.93 -28.00
C ASP A 165 -2.98 -5.42 -28.16
N ARG A 166 -1.99 -6.11 -27.58
CA ARG A 166 -0.59 -5.68 -27.46
C ARG A 166 0.42 -6.57 -28.18
N LEU A 167 -0.04 -7.64 -28.84
CA LEU A 167 0.83 -8.49 -29.67
C LEU A 167 1.15 -7.79 -30.98
N ASP A 168 2.43 -7.74 -31.34
CA ASP A 168 2.84 -7.36 -32.69
C ASP A 168 2.72 -8.55 -33.66
N LYS A 169 3.03 -8.31 -34.93
CA LYS A 169 2.96 -9.32 -35.99
C LYS A 169 3.86 -10.53 -35.70
N GLU A 170 5.07 -10.32 -35.21
CA GLU A 170 6.05 -11.40 -35.00
C GLU A 170 5.66 -12.26 -33.80
N LEU A 171 5.24 -11.66 -32.69
CA LEU A 171 4.71 -12.39 -31.53
C LEU A 171 3.40 -13.10 -31.87
N THR A 172 2.53 -12.53 -32.69
CA THR A 172 1.31 -13.20 -33.17
C THR A 172 1.64 -14.46 -33.97
N ILE A 173 2.57 -14.36 -34.93
CA ILE A 173 3.05 -15.52 -35.71
C ILE A 173 3.71 -16.56 -34.79
N GLY A 174 4.57 -16.11 -33.87
CA GLY A 174 5.24 -16.98 -32.91
C GLY A 174 4.29 -17.72 -31.96
N GLN A 175 3.21 -17.04 -31.52
CA GLN A 175 2.16 -17.62 -30.70
C GLN A 175 1.35 -18.66 -31.48
N MET A 176 0.95 -18.36 -32.72
CA MET A 176 0.26 -19.31 -33.60
C MET A 176 1.14 -20.53 -33.95
N GLN A 177 2.46 -20.38 -33.95
CA GLN A 177 3.44 -21.46 -34.11
C GLN A 177 3.75 -22.21 -32.79
N GLY A 178 3.17 -21.82 -31.65
CA GLY A 178 3.41 -22.45 -30.34
C GLY A 178 4.82 -22.23 -29.77
N LYS A 179 5.55 -21.18 -30.21
CA LYS A 179 6.94 -20.91 -29.81
C LYS A 179 7.11 -20.45 -28.35
N PHE A 180 6.03 -20.04 -27.69
CA PHE A 180 6.00 -19.65 -26.29
C PHE A 180 4.62 -19.94 -25.68
N GLN A 181 4.54 -20.01 -24.34
CA GLN A 181 3.28 -20.03 -23.61
C GLN A 181 2.80 -18.59 -23.40
N MET A 182 1.55 -18.29 -23.72
CA MET A 182 0.94 -16.99 -23.45
C MET A 182 -0.16 -17.15 -22.41
N GLN A 183 -0.22 -16.25 -21.44
CA GLN A 183 -1.33 -16.13 -20.51
C GLN A 183 -1.85 -14.70 -20.51
N VAL A 184 -3.17 -14.56 -20.64
CA VAL A 184 -3.85 -13.27 -20.45
C VAL A 184 -4.38 -13.21 -19.02
N LEU A 185 -4.07 -12.13 -18.32
CA LEU A 185 -4.59 -11.79 -17.00
C LEU A 185 -5.53 -10.58 -17.17
N PRO A 186 -6.81 -10.81 -17.49
CA PRO A 186 -7.76 -9.73 -17.66
C PRO A 186 -7.93 -8.94 -16.36
N GLN A 187 -8.52 -7.75 -16.48
CA GLN A 187 -8.75 -6.81 -15.37
C GLN A 187 -7.49 -6.17 -14.76
N CYS A 188 -6.27 -6.58 -15.12
CA CYS A 188 -5.03 -5.91 -14.71
C CYS A 188 -4.75 -4.61 -15.51
N GLY A 189 -3.94 -3.73 -14.93
CA GLY A 189 -3.35 -2.53 -15.54
C GLY A 189 -2.05 -2.84 -16.28
N HIS A 190 -1.02 -2.00 -16.09
CA HIS A 190 0.30 -2.26 -16.68
C HIS A 190 1.16 -3.21 -15.85
N ALA A 191 1.09 -3.09 -14.52
CA ALA A 191 1.87 -3.90 -13.60
C ALA A 191 1.09 -5.15 -13.17
N VAL A 192 0.93 -6.13 -14.08
CA VAL A 192 0.12 -7.34 -13.84
C VAL A 192 0.53 -8.15 -12.60
N HIS A 193 1.81 -8.10 -12.24
CA HIS A 193 2.38 -8.74 -11.05
C HIS A 193 2.07 -8.01 -9.74
N GLU A 194 1.79 -6.72 -9.81
CA GLU A 194 1.29 -5.95 -8.67
C GLU A 194 -0.23 -6.09 -8.55
N ASP A 195 -0.95 -6.06 -9.67
CA ASP A 195 -2.41 -6.12 -9.68
C ASP A 195 -2.99 -7.47 -9.26
N SER A 196 -2.37 -8.57 -9.70
CA SER A 196 -2.81 -9.93 -9.39
C SER A 196 -1.62 -10.84 -9.08
N PRO A 197 -0.93 -10.62 -7.94
CA PRO A 197 0.29 -11.35 -7.59
C PRO A 197 0.05 -12.86 -7.53
N ASP A 198 -1.07 -13.30 -6.95
CA ASP A 198 -1.42 -14.72 -6.81
C ASP A 198 -1.53 -15.41 -8.17
N LYS A 199 -2.30 -14.83 -9.11
CA LYS A 199 -2.44 -15.39 -10.47
C LYS A 199 -1.12 -15.39 -11.24
N VAL A 200 -0.25 -14.40 -11.02
CA VAL A 200 1.09 -14.38 -11.62
C VAL A 200 1.96 -15.49 -11.01
N ALA A 201 1.88 -15.71 -9.70
CA ALA A 201 2.56 -16.80 -9.00
C ALA A 201 2.08 -18.17 -9.46
N ASP A 202 0.77 -18.41 -9.55
CA ASP A 202 0.17 -19.68 -10.02
C ASP A 202 0.64 -20.05 -11.42
N VAL A 203 0.66 -19.06 -12.32
CA VAL A 203 1.05 -19.24 -13.72
C VAL A 203 2.56 -19.48 -13.83
N LEU A 204 3.39 -18.76 -13.05
CA LEU A 204 4.83 -19.00 -12.97
C LEU A 204 5.16 -20.37 -12.38
N ALA A 205 4.54 -20.75 -11.26
CA ALA A 205 4.74 -22.05 -10.61
C ALA A 205 4.31 -23.19 -11.55
N THR A 206 3.15 -23.07 -12.19
CA THR A 206 2.70 -24.02 -13.21
C THR A 206 3.70 -24.16 -14.36
N PHE A 207 4.25 -23.04 -14.86
CA PHE A 207 5.27 -23.06 -15.90
C PHE A 207 6.57 -23.73 -15.43
N MET A 208 7.08 -23.39 -14.24
CA MET A 208 8.30 -23.97 -13.69
C MET A 208 8.17 -25.48 -13.44
N VAL A 209 7.05 -25.93 -12.85
CA VAL A 209 6.78 -27.36 -12.63
C VAL A 209 6.58 -28.10 -13.96
N ARG A 210 5.92 -27.48 -14.96
CA ARG A 210 5.75 -28.06 -16.31
C ARG A 210 7.09 -28.33 -16.99
N TYR A 211 8.04 -27.40 -16.89
CA TYR A 211 9.37 -27.51 -17.50
C TYR A 211 10.45 -28.08 -16.57
N LYS A 212 10.06 -28.61 -15.40
CA LYS A 212 10.95 -29.24 -14.40
C LYS A 212 12.08 -28.31 -13.92
N VAL A 213 11.79 -27.01 -13.82
CA VAL A 213 12.68 -26.00 -13.23
C VAL A 213 12.53 -25.95 -11.71
N ALA A 214 11.36 -26.32 -11.20
CA ALA A 214 11.07 -26.41 -9.77
C ALA A 214 10.17 -27.63 -9.47
N GLU A 215 10.19 -28.08 -8.22
CA GLU A 215 9.28 -29.12 -7.71
C GLU A 215 8.03 -28.49 -7.10
N ALA A 216 6.91 -29.21 -7.15
CA ALA A 216 5.64 -28.77 -6.58
C ALA A 216 5.64 -28.92 -5.06
N THR A 217 5.18 -27.89 -4.35
CA THR A 217 4.90 -27.98 -2.91
C THR A 217 3.66 -28.85 -2.64
N HIS A 218 3.49 -29.32 -1.41
CA HIS A 218 2.37 -30.19 -1.00
C HIS A 218 0.97 -29.59 -1.23
N ASN A 219 0.88 -28.26 -1.32
CA ASN A 219 -0.33 -27.46 -1.55
C ASN A 219 -0.42 -26.87 -2.97
N PHE A 220 0.44 -27.28 -3.90
CA PHE A 220 0.44 -26.75 -5.26
C PHE A 220 -0.71 -27.36 -6.09
N GLU A 221 -1.72 -26.54 -6.40
CA GLU A 221 -2.74 -26.88 -7.38
C GLU A 221 -2.30 -26.45 -8.78
N ARG A 222 -2.26 -27.40 -9.72
CA ARG A 222 -1.89 -27.10 -11.11
C ARG A 222 -3.04 -26.36 -11.81
N ALA A 223 -2.92 -25.04 -11.91
CA ALA A 223 -3.78 -24.24 -12.78
C ALA A 223 -3.65 -24.70 -14.24
N PHE A 224 -4.72 -25.22 -14.83
CA PHE A 224 -4.76 -25.47 -16.27
C PHE A 224 -4.93 -24.12 -16.99
N PRO A 225 -4.14 -23.82 -18.03
CA PRO A 225 -4.33 -22.60 -18.80
C PRO A 225 -5.71 -22.63 -19.46
N GLY A 226 -6.57 -21.69 -19.07
CA GLY A 226 -7.86 -21.48 -19.71
C GLY A 226 -7.67 -21.11 -21.18
N CYS A 227 -8.46 -21.75 -22.05
CA CYS A 227 -8.48 -21.49 -23.49
C CYS A 227 -9.13 -20.14 -23.82
#